data_AF-A0A0R1YUY0-F1
#
_entry.id   AF-A0A0R1YUY0-F1
#
_cell.length_a   1.000
_cell.length_b   1.000
_cell.length_c   1.000
_cell.angle_alpha   90.00
_cell.angle_beta   90.00
_cell.angle_gamma   90.00
#
_symmetry.space_group_name_H-M   'P 1'
#
loop_
_entity.id
_entity.type
_entity.pdbx_description
1 polymer ?
#
loop_
_entity_poly.entity_id
_entity_poly.type
_entity_poly.pdbx_seq_one_letter_code
_entity_poly.pdbx_strand_id
1 'polypeptide(L)'
;MINVSVANNNTIESVIPDKFMPSFISKYIADIPDKISQVILNKMSDGSEVYLTSMKNVYLLTSHGISAMKKDAVKSAHFKKGVPHGSICLEFKDGTMWNPKNILAGRAFDFVQDTKPRDINVAGYDHTVRGEFPQLLDPDHAEEVDKLRKWMQDGHISHYQYDDANPVLPKAGK
;
A
#
# COMPACT_ATOMS: atom_id res chain seq x y z
N MET A 1 -12.37 -23.30 -0.32
CA MET A 1 -12.40 -21.87 0.08
C MET A 1 -11.90 -21.78 1.51
N ILE A 2 -10.89 -20.96 1.79
CA ILE A 2 -10.45 -20.71 3.17
C ILE A 2 -11.54 -19.89 3.85
N ASN A 3 -11.98 -20.31 5.02
CA ASN A 3 -12.91 -19.53 5.84
C ASN A 3 -12.22 -18.22 6.26
N VAL A 4 -12.78 -17.07 5.89
CA VAL A 4 -12.20 -15.74 6.12
C VAL A 4 -11.92 -15.51 7.61
N SER A 5 -12.82 -15.96 8.49
CA SER A 5 -12.64 -15.88 9.94
C SER A 5 -11.39 -16.64 10.42
N VAL A 6 -11.15 -17.84 9.89
CA VAL A 6 -9.96 -18.65 10.23
C VAL A 6 -8.68 -17.96 9.71
N ALA A 7 -8.71 -17.43 8.48
CA ALA A 7 -7.57 -16.69 7.93
C ALA A 7 -7.24 -15.44 8.75
N ASN A 8 -8.28 -14.74 9.23
CA ASN A 8 -8.14 -13.56 10.07
C ASN A 8 -7.54 -13.92 11.43
N ASN A 9 -8.01 -14.98 12.09
CA ASN A 9 -7.42 -15.49 13.34
C ASN A 9 -5.93 -15.79 13.18
N ASN A 10 -5.56 -16.58 12.16
CA ASN A 10 -4.16 -16.92 11.91
C ASN A 10 -3.29 -15.66 11.69
N THR A 11 -3.84 -14.66 11.00
CA THR A 11 -3.13 -13.39 10.76
C THR A 11 -2.88 -12.66 12.06
N ILE A 12 -3.87 -12.58 12.96
CA ILE A 12 -3.70 -11.90 14.25
C ILE A 12 -2.74 -12.67 15.16
N GLU A 13 -2.89 -13.98 15.29
CA GLU A 13 -2.00 -14.83 16.11
C GLU A 13 -0.54 -14.77 15.64
N SER A 14 -0.31 -14.60 14.34
CA SER A 14 1.06 -14.43 13.80
C SER A 14 1.70 -13.08 14.16
N VAL A 15 0.91 -12.09 14.55
CA VAL A 15 1.36 -10.70 14.77
C VAL A 15 1.33 -10.33 16.25
N ILE A 16 0.28 -10.69 16.98
CA ILE A 16 0.08 -10.36 18.39
C ILE A 16 0.47 -11.58 19.23
N PRO A 17 1.52 -11.48 20.08
CA PRO A 17 1.86 -12.57 20.98
C PRO A 17 0.73 -12.89 21.96
N ASP A 18 0.50 -14.15 22.27
CA ASP A 18 -0.58 -14.62 23.17
C ASP A 18 -0.63 -13.87 24.51
N LYS A 19 0.53 -13.54 25.08
CA LYS A 19 0.65 -12.77 26.33
C LYS A 19 -0.03 -11.39 26.27
N PHE A 20 -0.12 -10.82 25.07
CA PHE A 20 -0.71 -9.51 24.82
C PHE A 20 -2.07 -9.58 24.10
N MET A 21 -2.56 -10.78 23.79
CA MET A 21 -3.80 -11.00 23.05
C MET A 21 -5.01 -10.54 23.89
N PRO A 22 -5.72 -9.47 23.48
CA PRO A 22 -6.92 -9.05 24.17
C PRO A 22 -8.06 -10.06 23.97
N SER A 23 -8.78 -10.38 25.05
CA SER A 23 -9.87 -11.37 25.03
C SER A 23 -11.05 -11.00 24.11
N PHE A 24 -11.22 -9.72 23.80
CA PHE A 24 -12.29 -9.25 22.91
C PHE A 24 -12.05 -9.55 21.43
N ILE A 25 -10.82 -9.88 21.02
CA ILE A 25 -10.51 -10.13 19.60
C ILE A 25 -11.34 -11.30 19.07
N SER A 26 -11.37 -12.43 19.78
CA SER A 26 -12.08 -13.64 19.34
C SER A 26 -13.59 -13.42 19.17
N LYS A 27 -14.17 -12.50 19.95
CA LYS A 27 -15.58 -12.12 19.85
C LYS A 27 -15.89 -11.38 18.55
N TYR A 28 -14.99 -10.50 18.12
CA TYR A 28 -15.26 -9.52 17.07
C TYR A 28 -14.66 -9.87 15.71
N ILE A 29 -13.66 -10.75 15.67
CA ILE A 29 -12.95 -11.09 14.43
C ILE A 29 -13.81 -11.85 13.43
N ALA A 30 -14.75 -12.65 13.91
CA ALA A 30 -15.70 -13.38 13.08
C ALA A 30 -16.70 -12.45 12.36
N ASP A 31 -16.93 -11.26 12.91
CA ASP A 31 -17.84 -10.26 12.35
C ASP A 31 -17.18 -9.44 11.22
N ILE A 32 -15.87 -9.60 10.99
CA ILE A 32 -15.14 -8.92 9.91
C ILE A 32 -15.27 -9.75 8.64
N PRO A 33 -16.01 -9.27 7.61
CA PRO A 33 -16.23 -10.03 6.38
C PRO A 33 -15.01 -10.00 5.45
N ASP A 34 -14.08 -9.07 5.68
CA ASP A 34 -12.92 -8.88 4.84
C ASP A 34 -11.71 -9.69 5.34
N LYS A 35 -10.85 -10.09 4.40
CA LYS A 35 -9.52 -10.61 4.73
C LYS A 35 -8.65 -9.48 5.26
N ILE A 36 -8.09 -9.66 6.46
CA ILE A 36 -7.18 -8.73 7.09
C ILE A 36 -5.81 -8.76 6.41
N SER A 37 -5.22 -7.60 6.16
CA SER A 37 -3.87 -7.43 5.57
C SER A 37 -2.83 -7.03 6.61
N GLN A 38 -3.10 -6.03 7.45
CA GLN A 38 -2.19 -5.56 8.49
C GLN A 38 -2.88 -5.47 9.85
N VAL A 39 -2.10 -5.69 10.91
CA VAL A 39 -2.55 -5.71 12.31
C VAL A 39 -1.55 -4.92 13.14
N ILE A 40 -2.05 -4.04 14.02
CA ILE A 40 -1.25 -3.42 15.07
C ILE A 40 -2.01 -3.44 16.40
N LEU A 41 -1.28 -3.68 17.49
CA LEU A 41 -1.80 -3.64 18.86
C LEU A 41 -1.29 -2.38 19.56
N ASN A 42 -2.20 -1.49 19.95
CA ASN A 42 -1.91 -0.32 20.77
C ASN A 42 -2.31 -0.58 22.23
N LYS A 43 -1.40 -0.30 23.17
CA LYS A 43 -1.66 -0.44 24.59
C LYS A 43 -2.00 0.91 25.21
N MET A 44 -3.21 1.02 25.73
CA MET A 44 -3.69 2.19 26.47
C MET A 44 -3.52 1.97 27.97
N SER A 45 -3.65 3.04 28.76
CA SER A 45 -3.67 2.95 30.23
C SER A 45 -4.79 2.02 30.73
N ASP A 46 -5.94 2.08 30.06
CA ASP A 46 -7.19 1.48 30.55
C ASP A 46 -7.57 0.22 29.74
N GLY A 47 -6.69 -0.25 28.86
CA GLY A 47 -7.02 -1.36 27.98
C GLY A 47 -6.05 -1.54 26.82
N SER A 48 -6.56 -2.10 25.74
CA SER A 48 -5.85 -2.29 24.48
C SER A 48 -6.79 -1.98 23.33
N GLU A 49 -6.22 -1.47 22.25
CA GLU A 49 -6.91 -1.20 20.99
C GLU A 49 -6.19 -1.96 19.90
N VAL A 50 -6.96 -2.58 19.01
CA VAL A 50 -6.40 -3.36 17.91
C VAL A 50 -6.85 -2.69 16.63
N TYR A 51 -5.90 -2.23 15.83
CA TYR A 51 -6.19 -1.64 14.54
C TYR A 51 -5.87 -2.66 13.45
N LEU A 52 -6.79 -2.79 12.51
CA LEU A 52 -6.70 -3.74 11.42
C LEU A 52 -6.91 -3.02 10.09
N THR A 53 -6.35 -3.56 9.02
CA THR A 53 -6.67 -3.13 7.66
C THR A 53 -7.17 -4.29 6.83
N SER A 54 -8.02 -3.98 5.86
CA SER A 54 -8.37 -4.86 4.75
C SER A 54 -8.13 -4.15 3.42
N MET A 55 -8.46 -4.79 2.29
CA MET A 55 -8.36 -4.13 0.99
C MET A 55 -9.14 -2.81 0.90
N LYS A 56 -10.29 -2.72 1.57
CA LYS A 56 -11.22 -1.57 1.45
C LYS A 56 -11.40 -0.77 2.73
N ASN A 57 -11.12 -1.36 3.89
CA ASN A 57 -11.47 -0.78 5.18
C ASN A 57 -10.28 -0.72 6.14
N VAL A 58 -10.41 0.15 7.13
CA VAL A 58 -9.58 0.21 8.34
C VAL A 58 -10.52 0.00 9.52
N TYR A 59 -10.17 -0.93 10.40
CA TYR A 59 -10.97 -1.28 11.57
C TYR A 59 -10.25 -0.89 12.85
N LEU A 60 -11.04 -0.52 13.85
CA LEU A 60 -10.62 -0.35 15.24
C LEU A 60 -11.47 -1.28 16.10
N LEU A 61 -10.80 -2.23 16.77
CA LEU A 61 -11.40 -3.13 17.74
C LEU A 61 -11.02 -2.69 19.14
N THR A 62 -12.02 -2.56 19.99
CA THR A 62 -11.88 -2.25 21.41
C THR A 62 -12.69 -3.25 22.23
N SER A 63 -12.58 -3.19 23.55
CA SER A 63 -13.46 -3.97 24.43
C SER A 63 -14.95 -3.60 24.31
N HIS A 64 -15.27 -2.45 23.71
CA HIS A 64 -16.63 -1.90 23.62
C HIS A 64 -17.29 -2.18 22.26
N GLY A 65 -16.52 -2.58 21.24
CA GLY A 65 -17.05 -2.87 19.92
C GLY A 65 -16.04 -2.70 18.79
N ILE A 66 -16.57 -2.77 17.57
CA ILE A 66 -15.85 -2.61 16.30
C ILE A 66 -16.27 -1.31 15.65
N SER A 67 -15.30 -0.51 15.24
CA SER A 67 -15.51 0.63 14.34
C SER A 67 -14.84 0.34 13.01
N ALA A 68 -15.49 0.68 11.91
CA ALA A 68 -14.97 0.48 10.56
C ALA A 68 -15.03 1.80 9.77
N MET A 69 -13.92 2.17 9.16
CA MET A 69 -13.80 3.31 8.26
C MET A 69 -13.35 2.81 6.89
N LYS A 70 -13.93 3.33 5.81
CA LYS A 70 -13.42 3.01 4.47
C LYS A 70 -12.05 3.65 4.25
N LYS A 71 -11.17 2.98 3.52
CA LYS A 71 -9.84 3.50 3.18
C LYS A 71 -9.90 4.74 2.28
N ASP A 72 -10.92 4.85 1.43
CA ASP A 72 -11.16 6.04 0.61
C ASP A 72 -11.54 7.29 1.45
N ALA A 73 -11.95 7.09 2.70
CA ALA A 73 -12.23 8.15 3.67
C ALA A 73 -10.98 8.58 4.44
N VAL A 74 -9.83 7.91 4.28
CA VAL A 74 -8.57 8.35 4.87
C VAL A 74 -8.09 9.59 4.12
N LYS A 75 -7.88 10.68 4.87
CA LYS A 75 -7.33 11.94 4.36
C LYS A 75 -5.81 11.94 4.43
N SER A 76 -5.24 11.47 5.53
CA SER A 76 -3.79 11.39 5.71
C SER A 76 -3.40 10.24 6.63
N ALA A 77 -2.22 9.66 6.41
CA ALA A 77 -1.67 8.60 7.23
C ALA A 77 -0.16 8.82 7.42
N HIS A 78 0.25 9.05 8.67
CA HIS A 78 1.61 9.39 9.05
C HIS A 78 2.20 8.36 10.00
N PHE A 79 3.37 7.84 9.62
CA PHE A 79 4.22 7.05 10.49
C PHE A 79 5.09 7.99 11.34
N LYS A 80 5.11 7.80 12.66
CA LYS A 80 6.00 8.54 13.57
C LYS A 80 7.13 7.68 14.08
N LYS A 81 6.82 6.48 14.59
CA LYS A 81 7.80 5.58 15.22
C LYS A 81 7.40 4.12 15.07
N GLY A 82 8.39 3.25 14.91
CA GLY A 82 8.23 1.79 14.85
C GLY A 82 8.05 1.14 16.22
N VAL A 83 7.70 -0.15 16.22
CA VAL A 83 7.50 -0.98 17.43
C VAL A 83 8.87 -1.43 17.99
N PRO A 84 9.02 -1.56 19.33
CA PRO A 84 8.03 -1.30 20.39
C PRO A 84 7.87 0.19 20.72
N HIS A 85 6.71 0.52 21.32
CA HIS A 85 6.27 1.91 21.56
C HIS A 85 6.16 2.73 20.28
N GLY A 86 5.60 2.09 19.24
CA GLY A 86 5.36 2.73 17.96
C GLY A 86 4.22 3.75 18.03
N SER A 87 4.22 4.68 17.08
CA SER A 87 3.15 5.66 16.96
C SER A 87 2.86 5.96 15.50
N ILE A 88 1.58 6.06 15.19
CA ILE A 88 1.06 6.48 13.88
C ILE A 88 -0.06 7.50 14.09
N CYS A 89 -0.42 8.21 13.02
CA CYS A 89 -1.54 9.14 13.01
C CYS A 89 -2.32 8.93 11.72
N LEU A 90 -3.62 8.68 11.84
CA LEU A 90 -4.56 8.57 10.74
C LEU A 90 -5.59 9.69 10.90
N GLU A 91 -5.78 10.47 9.85
CA GLU A 91 -6.82 11.48 9.76
C GLU A 91 -7.81 11.05 8.69
N PHE A 92 -9.09 11.13 9.01
CA PHE A 92 -10.17 10.82 8.09
C PHE A 92 -10.80 12.12 7.56
N LYS A 93 -11.48 12.03 6.42
CA LYS A 93 -12.11 13.17 5.74
C LYS A 93 -13.23 13.82 6.55
N ASP A 94 -13.84 13.09 7.47
CA ASP A 94 -14.87 13.57 8.41
C ASP A 94 -14.28 14.34 9.61
N GLY A 95 -12.96 14.45 9.71
CA GLY A 95 -12.25 15.07 10.83
C GLY A 95 -11.94 14.12 11.99
N THR A 96 -12.39 12.87 11.92
CA THR A 96 -12.02 11.84 12.90
C THR A 96 -10.52 11.59 12.83
N MET A 97 -9.87 11.39 13.99
CA MET A 97 -8.45 11.08 14.07
C MET A 97 -8.18 9.84 14.92
N TRP A 98 -7.39 8.91 14.39
CA TRP A 98 -6.87 7.77 15.14
C TRP A 98 -5.36 7.94 15.35
N ASN A 99 -4.93 7.99 16.61
CA ASN A 99 -3.55 8.33 16.96
C ASN A 99 -3.02 7.36 18.03
N PRO A 100 -2.81 6.07 17.68
CA PRO A 100 -2.17 5.14 18.59
C PRO A 100 -0.72 5.57 18.85
N LYS A 101 -0.35 5.64 20.13
CA LYS A 101 0.96 6.16 20.60
C LYS A 101 1.85 5.12 21.25
N ASN A 102 1.33 3.93 21.54
CA ASN A 102 2.02 2.90 22.26
C ASN A 102 1.78 1.53 21.62
N ILE A 103 2.21 1.41 20.37
CA ILE A 103 2.07 0.17 19.59
C ILE A 103 3.09 -0.85 20.11
N LEU A 104 2.61 -1.99 20.61
CA LEU A 104 3.41 -3.07 21.20
C LEU A 104 3.68 -4.21 20.21
N ALA A 105 2.79 -4.44 19.24
CA ALA A 105 2.90 -5.51 18.27
C ALA A 105 2.41 -5.07 16.88
N GLY A 106 2.92 -5.72 15.84
CA GLY A 106 2.65 -5.37 14.44
C GLY A 106 3.64 -4.40 13.83
N ARG A 107 3.57 -4.24 12.50
CA ARG A 107 4.46 -3.36 11.74
C ARG A 107 3.74 -2.05 11.44
N ALA A 108 3.97 -1.05 12.29
CA ALA A 108 3.38 0.28 12.16
C ALA A 108 3.66 0.95 10.79
N PHE A 109 4.84 0.73 10.21
CA PHE A 109 5.17 1.24 8.88
C PHE A 109 4.30 0.60 7.80
N ASP A 110 4.20 -0.73 7.77
CA ASP A 110 3.42 -1.49 6.78
C ASP A 110 1.94 -1.16 6.90
N PHE A 111 1.43 -1.03 8.12
CA PHE A 111 0.07 -0.57 8.39
C PHE A 111 -0.20 0.81 7.77
N VAL A 112 0.72 1.76 7.93
CA VAL A 112 0.59 3.10 7.34
C VAL A 112 0.65 3.03 5.81
N GLN A 113 1.54 2.25 5.22
CA GLN A 113 1.61 2.11 3.76
C GLN A 113 0.34 1.49 3.18
N ASP A 114 -0.29 0.57 3.90
CA ASP A 114 -1.53 -0.08 3.48
C ASP A 114 -2.75 0.84 3.63
N THR A 115 -2.72 1.81 4.56
CA THR A 115 -3.81 2.77 4.83
C THR A 115 -3.70 4.09 4.09
N LYS A 116 -2.50 4.45 3.62
CA LYS A 116 -2.29 5.71 2.90
C LYS A 116 -3.31 5.86 1.77
N PRO A 117 -3.94 7.05 1.63
CA PRO A 117 -4.77 7.31 0.49
C PRO A 117 -3.92 7.11 -0.76
N ARG A 118 -4.31 6.15 -1.58
CA ARG A 118 -3.78 6.05 -2.92
C ARG A 118 -4.51 7.12 -3.69
N ASP A 119 -3.86 8.27 -3.87
CA ASP A 119 -4.20 9.08 -5.01
C ASP A 119 -4.00 8.16 -6.20
N ILE A 120 -5.11 7.77 -6.82
CA ILE A 120 -5.06 7.34 -8.19
C ILE A 120 -4.62 8.63 -8.89
N ASN A 121 -3.30 8.81 -8.98
CA ASN A 121 -2.76 9.43 -10.15
C ASN A 121 -3.36 8.57 -11.26
N VAL A 122 -4.52 8.99 -11.80
CA VAL A 122 -4.69 9.00 -13.23
C VAL A 122 -3.37 9.56 -13.64
N ALA A 123 -2.52 8.75 -14.25
CA ALA A 123 -1.30 9.25 -14.83
C ALA A 123 -1.79 10.35 -15.77
N GLY A 124 -1.80 11.58 -15.25
CA GLY A 124 -1.90 12.79 -16.02
C GLY A 124 -0.59 12.77 -16.75
N TYR A 125 -0.55 12.02 -17.85
CA TYR A 125 0.14 12.50 -19.03
C TYR A 125 -0.56 13.80 -19.40
N ASP A 126 -0.27 14.83 -18.61
CA ASP A 126 -0.51 16.19 -18.98
C ASP A 126 0.49 16.41 -20.11
N HIS A 127 -0.05 16.70 -21.29
CA HIS A 127 0.67 16.84 -22.55
C HIS A 127 1.65 18.04 -22.54
N THR A 128 1.98 18.57 -21.38
CA THR A 128 2.59 19.88 -21.18
C THR A 128 3.91 19.84 -20.41
N VAL A 129 4.39 18.67 -19.97
CA VAL A 129 5.74 18.55 -19.36
C VAL A 129 6.73 17.92 -20.33
N ARG A 130 7.13 18.76 -21.29
CA ARG A 130 8.48 18.89 -21.86
C ARG A 130 9.18 17.59 -22.26
N GLY A 131 8.79 17.12 -23.44
CA GLY A 131 9.47 16.08 -24.22
C GLY A 131 8.62 15.66 -25.41
N GLU A 132 7.89 16.61 -26.01
CA GLU A 132 7.14 16.37 -27.25
C GLU A 132 8.15 16.04 -28.35
N PHE A 133 8.39 14.76 -28.57
CA PHE A 133 8.73 14.27 -29.90
C PHE A 133 7.40 14.03 -30.62
N PRO A 134 7.04 14.84 -31.62
CA PRO A 134 5.79 14.68 -32.37
C PRO A 134 5.71 13.34 -33.13
N GLN A 135 6.81 12.57 -33.13
CA GLN A 135 6.98 11.29 -33.82
C GLN A 135 6.48 10.10 -32.98
N LEU A 136 6.11 10.29 -31.71
CA LEU A 136 5.57 9.24 -30.84
C LEU A 136 4.04 9.07 -30.94
N LEU A 137 3.37 9.84 -31.79
CA LEU A 137 1.94 9.72 -32.05
C LEU A 137 1.61 8.93 -33.32
N ASP A 138 2.61 8.51 -34.10
CA ASP A 138 2.37 7.64 -35.26
C ASP A 138 2.39 6.15 -34.84
N PRO A 139 1.28 5.40 -35.05
CA PRO A 139 1.17 3.98 -34.70
C PRO A 139 2.24 3.07 -35.33
N ASP A 140 2.85 3.50 -36.43
CA ASP A 140 3.84 2.70 -37.17
C ASP A 140 5.23 2.70 -36.51
N HIS A 141 5.58 3.70 -35.68
CA HIS A 141 6.94 3.82 -35.12
C HIS A 141 7.15 2.94 -33.86
N ALA A 142 6.12 2.70 -33.07
CA ALA A 142 6.22 1.87 -31.86
C ALA A 142 6.51 0.40 -32.20
N GLU A 143 5.92 -0.11 -33.28
CA GLU A 143 6.21 -1.46 -33.77
C GLU A 143 7.64 -1.63 -34.27
N GLU A 144 8.21 -0.59 -34.91
CA GLU A 144 9.59 -0.63 -35.40
C GLU A 144 10.61 -0.61 -34.26
N VAL A 145 10.35 0.18 -33.21
CA VAL A 145 11.21 0.21 -32.01
C VAL A 145 11.17 -1.13 -31.25
N ASP A 146 10.02 -1.78 -31.17
CA ASP A 146 9.91 -3.11 -30.57
C ASP A 146 10.54 -4.21 -31.43
N LYS A 147 10.47 -4.11 -32.77
CA LYS A 147 11.22 -5.00 -33.68
C LYS A 147 12.74 -4.83 -33.50
N LEU A 148 13.24 -3.60 -33.42
CA LEU A 148 14.65 -3.29 -33.16
C LEU A 148 15.11 -3.81 -31.79
N ARG A 149 14.29 -3.64 -30.75
CA ARG A 149 14.57 -4.15 -29.40
C ARG A 149 14.66 -5.68 -29.39
N LYS A 150 13.74 -6.34 -30.09
CA LYS A 150 13.73 -7.80 -30.22
C LYS A 150 14.95 -8.30 -31.00
N TRP A 151 15.32 -7.64 -32.10
CA TRP A 151 16.53 -7.96 -32.85
C TRP A 151 17.83 -7.81 -32.05
N MET A 152 17.91 -6.83 -31.15
CA MET A 152 19.03 -6.70 -30.23
C MET A 152 19.02 -7.83 -29.19
N GLN A 153 17.87 -8.18 -28.62
CA GLN A 153 17.74 -9.29 -27.65
C GLN A 153 18.08 -10.65 -28.28
N ASP A 154 17.75 -10.83 -29.55
CA ASP A 154 18.08 -12.01 -30.35
C ASP A 154 19.56 -12.01 -30.82
N GLY A 155 20.33 -10.95 -30.50
CA GLY A 155 21.78 -10.88 -30.72
C GLY A 155 22.19 -10.52 -32.16
N HIS A 156 21.26 -10.10 -33.01
CA HIS A 156 21.53 -9.75 -34.41
C HIS A 156 22.24 -8.40 -34.58
N ILE A 157 22.07 -7.49 -33.62
CA ILE A 157 22.74 -6.19 -33.56
C ILE A 157 23.29 -5.96 -32.16
N SER A 158 24.42 -5.26 -32.07
CA SER A 158 24.99 -4.87 -30.78
C SER A 158 24.18 -3.75 -30.11
N HIS A 159 24.33 -3.59 -28.79
CA HIS A 159 23.67 -2.52 -28.03
C HIS A 159 24.01 -1.13 -28.58
N TYR A 160 25.25 -0.92 -29.02
CA TYR A 160 25.68 0.34 -29.65
C TYR A 160 24.97 0.62 -30.98
N GLN A 161 24.76 -0.40 -31.80
CA GLN A 161 24.03 -0.25 -33.06
C GLN A 161 22.53 -0.02 -32.81
N TYR A 162 21.98 -0.59 -31.75
CA TYR A 162 20.62 -0.31 -31.29
C TYR A 162 20.47 1.15 -30.86
N ASP A 163 21.40 1.68 -30.07
CA ASP A 163 21.37 3.08 -29.61
C ASP A 163 21.52 4.08 -30.76
N ASP A 164 22.31 3.75 -31.79
CA ASP A 164 22.45 4.59 -32.98
C ASP A 164 21.21 4.61 -33.86
N ALA A 165 20.53 3.45 -33.98
CA ALA A 165 19.34 3.27 -34.79
C ALA A 165 18.04 3.67 -34.07
N ASN A 166 18.05 3.77 -32.74
CA ASN A 166 16.89 4.18 -31.95
C ASN A 166 16.82 5.72 -31.85
N PRO A 167 15.82 6.38 -32.48
CA PRO A 167 15.72 7.84 -32.48
C PRO A 167 15.34 8.44 -31.11
N VAL A 168 14.95 7.61 -30.13
CA VAL A 168 14.40 8.06 -28.83
C VAL A 168 15.49 8.27 -27.77
N LEU A 169 16.66 7.65 -27.90
CA LEU A 169 17.72 7.78 -26.90
C LEU A 169 18.56 9.04 -27.15
N PRO A 170 18.79 9.89 -26.13
CA PRO A 170 19.65 11.06 -26.30
C PRO A 170 21.06 10.58 -26.63
N LYS A 171 21.51 10.86 -27.86
CA LYS A 171 22.87 10.53 -28.30
C LYS A 171 23.84 11.36 -27.47
N ALA A 172 24.56 10.71 -26.56
CA ALA A 172 25.58 11.37 -25.77
C ALA A 172 26.70 11.87 -26.69
N GLY A 173 26.71 13.18 -26.95
CA GLY A 173 27.75 13.87 -27.70
C GLY A 173 27.40 14.19 -29.16
N LYS A 174 26.42 15.10 -29.36
CA LYS A 174 26.44 16.16 -30.39
C LYS A 174 25.29 17.13 -30.18
#